data_AF-A0A1V4JWX2-F1
#
_entry.id   AF-A0A1V4JWX2-F1
#
_cell.length_a   1.000
_cell.length_b   1.000
_cell.length_c   1.000
_cell.angle_alpha   90.00
_cell.angle_beta   90.00
_cell.angle_gamma   90.00
#
_symmetry.space_group_name_H-M   'P 1'
#
loop_
_entity.id
_entity.type
_entity.pdbx_description
1 polymer ?
#
loop_
_entity_poly.entity_id
_entity_poly.type
_entity_poly.pdbx_seq_one_letter_code
_entity_poly.pdbx_strand_id
1 'polypeptide(L)'
;MRLFEEQLEAILSAALQTGSLEILTGCIKHWTSEEQPSSAAKLRFVLQWTWNKVIYTKAEFDQICVPLFDGSCNFTDPRALQALQRCQLHLRSLSTVLNCFLTEAQELTEKGFADLTNKHMVTSLISLYAQVVAWFCRSSLLPEGLDDDMRLSRPFYNYLLIQSYYTGHRQKLEHLSRSPTHK
;
A
#
# COMPACT_ATOMS: atom_id res chain seq x y z
N MET A 1 20.98 -22.97 11.27
CA MET A 1 20.03 -21.84 11.46
C MET A 1 19.79 -21.08 10.16
N ARG A 2 20.81 -20.49 9.51
CA ARG A 2 20.64 -19.75 8.23
C ARG A 2 19.96 -20.53 7.10
N LEU A 3 20.32 -21.79 6.88
CA LEU A 3 19.74 -22.60 5.79
C LEU A 3 18.23 -22.83 5.96
N PHE A 4 17.74 -22.91 7.20
CA PHE A 4 16.32 -23.07 7.48
C PHE A 4 15.56 -21.76 7.26
N GLU A 5 16.13 -20.63 7.66
CA GLU A 5 15.56 -19.29 7.42
C GLU A 5 15.45 -18.99 5.91
N GLU A 6 16.48 -19.34 5.13
CA GLU A 6 16.47 -19.20 3.67
C GLU A 6 15.37 -20.04 3.01
N GLN A 7 15.23 -21.31 3.42
CA GLN A 7 14.17 -22.18 2.93
C GLN A 7 12.79 -21.65 3.30
N LEU A 8 12.61 -21.19 4.55
CA LEU A 8 11.36 -20.63 5.01
C LEU A 8 11.02 -19.35 4.24
N GLU A 9 11.98 -18.43 4.05
CA GLU A 9 11.78 -17.24 3.22
C GLU A 9 11.37 -17.58 1.79
N ALA A 10 11.96 -18.61 1.17
CA ALA A 10 11.57 -19.06 -0.16
C ALA A 10 10.11 -19.55 -0.20
N ILE A 11 9.68 -20.33 0.80
CA ILE A 11 8.30 -20.81 0.93
C ILE A 11 7.34 -19.64 1.14
N LEU A 12 7.66 -18.72 2.07
CA LEU A 12 6.85 -17.54 2.35
C LEU A 12 6.70 -16.66 1.10
N SER A 13 7.79 -16.46 0.36
CA SER A 13 7.80 -15.68 -0.88
C SER A 13 6.97 -16.35 -1.98
N ALA A 14 7.08 -17.67 -2.14
CA ALA A 14 6.27 -18.42 -3.09
C ALA A 14 4.77 -18.34 -2.74
N ALA A 15 4.41 -18.56 -1.48
CA ALA A 15 3.02 -18.46 -1.02
C ALA A 15 2.44 -17.06 -1.20
N LEU A 16 3.24 -16.01 -0.99
CA LEU A 16 2.84 -14.62 -1.24
C LEU A 16 2.59 -14.37 -2.74
N GLN A 17 3.48 -14.88 -3.61
CA GLN A 17 3.37 -14.74 -5.06
C GLN A 17 2.15 -15.48 -5.64
N THR A 18 1.83 -16.66 -5.12
CA THR A 18 0.67 -17.47 -5.56
C THR A 18 -0.64 -17.07 -4.89
N GLY A 19 -0.60 -16.17 -3.88
CA GLY A 19 -1.78 -15.78 -3.10
C GLY A 19 -2.26 -16.85 -2.12
N SER A 20 -1.44 -17.85 -1.81
CA SER A 20 -1.75 -18.99 -0.93
C SER A 20 -1.68 -18.60 0.56
N LEU A 21 -2.49 -17.61 0.96
CA LEU A 21 -2.52 -17.04 2.31
C LEU A 21 -2.91 -18.03 3.42
N GLU A 22 -3.67 -19.06 3.08
CA GLU A 22 -4.09 -20.11 4.03
C GLU A 22 -2.90 -20.89 4.56
N ILE A 23 -1.87 -21.10 3.74
CA ILE A 23 -0.62 -21.75 4.16
C ILE A 23 0.09 -20.86 5.19
N LEU A 24 0.21 -19.56 4.89
CA LEU A 24 0.89 -18.59 5.76
C LEU A 24 0.18 -18.46 7.11
N THR A 25 -1.13 -18.23 7.07
CA THR A 25 -1.96 -18.06 8.27
C THR A 25 -2.10 -19.36 9.06
N GLY A 26 -2.17 -20.51 8.39
CA GLY A 26 -2.16 -21.83 9.01
C GLY A 26 -0.86 -22.13 9.76
N CYS A 27 0.30 -21.81 9.17
CA CYS A 27 1.59 -21.96 9.85
C CYS A 27 1.68 -21.09 11.12
N ILE A 28 1.20 -19.85 11.06
CA ILE A 28 1.16 -18.96 12.23
C ILE A 28 0.31 -19.56 13.34
N LYS A 29 -0.93 -19.96 13.04
CA LYS A 29 -1.84 -20.60 14.00
C LYS A 29 -1.20 -21.81 14.66
N HIS A 30 -0.61 -22.69 13.84
CA HIS A 30 0.01 -23.91 14.33
C HIS A 30 1.20 -23.61 15.26
N TRP A 31 2.14 -22.75 14.84
CA TRP A 31 3.31 -22.42 15.67
C TRP A 31 2.96 -21.64 16.92
N THR A 32 1.88 -20.85 16.91
CA THR A 32 1.38 -20.20 18.13
C THR A 32 0.80 -21.22 19.11
N SER A 33 0.16 -22.29 18.64
CA SER A 33 -0.41 -23.34 19.50
C SER A 33 0.59 -24.34 20.08
N GLU A 34 1.78 -24.50 19.48
CA GLU A 34 2.76 -25.51 19.90
C GLU A 34 3.56 -25.14 21.18
N GLU A 35 3.62 -23.86 21.54
CA GLU A 35 4.34 -23.33 22.72
C GLU A 35 5.81 -23.78 22.87
N GLN A 36 6.45 -24.25 21.79
CA GLN A 36 7.86 -24.67 21.81
C GLN A 36 8.81 -23.49 21.51
N PRO A 37 10.04 -23.46 22.08
CA PRO A 37 11.02 -22.40 21.82
C PRO A 37 11.39 -22.24 20.34
N SER A 38 11.37 -23.34 19.58
CA SER A 38 11.63 -23.33 18.14
C SER A 38 10.51 -22.65 17.34
N SER A 39 9.27 -22.73 17.82
CA SER A 39 8.10 -22.10 17.19
C SER A 39 8.07 -20.59 17.44
N ALA A 40 8.48 -20.13 18.63
CA ALA A 40 8.68 -18.71 18.91
C ALA A 40 9.73 -18.07 17.98
N ALA A 41 10.84 -18.76 17.70
CA ALA A 41 11.86 -18.28 16.76
C ALA A 41 11.33 -18.16 15.32
N LYS A 42 10.54 -19.15 14.86
CA LYS A 42 9.87 -19.12 13.54
C LYS A 42 8.87 -17.97 13.43
N LEU A 43 8.02 -17.78 14.44
CA LEU A 43 7.04 -16.69 14.48
C LEU A 43 7.73 -15.32 14.41
N ARG A 44 8.80 -15.12 15.19
CA ARG A 44 9.60 -13.89 15.14
C ARG A 44 10.21 -13.66 13.75
N PHE A 45 10.75 -14.70 13.14
CA PHE A 45 11.30 -14.63 11.78
C PHE A 45 10.22 -14.24 10.76
N VAL A 46 9.07 -14.92 10.76
CA VAL A 46 7.95 -14.66 9.85
C VAL A 46 7.42 -13.25 10.02
N LEU A 47 7.30 -12.77 11.27
CA LEU A 47 6.86 -11.41 11.55
C LEU A 47 7.85 -10.37 10.99
N GLN A 48 9.15 -10.57 11.24
CA GLN A 48 10.18 -9.69 10.70
C GLN A 48 10.21 -9.70 9.17
N TRP A 49 10.13 -10.88 8.57
CA TRP A 49 10.06 -11.05 7.12
C TRP A 49 8.84 -10.34 6.53
N THR A 50 7.67 -10.51 7.15
CA THR A 50 6.42 -9.87 6.74
C THR A 50 6.58 -8.36 6.73
N TRP A 51 7.11 -7.79 7.81
CA TRP A 51 7.33 -6.35 7.91
C TRP A 51 8.35 -5.83 6.89
N ASN A 52 9.46 -6.55 6.71
CA ASN A 52 10.44 -6.20 5.67
C ASN A 52 9.81 -6.22 4.27
N LYS A 53 8.99 -7.23 3.96
CA LYS A 53 8.27 -7.29 2.67
C LYS A 53 7.26 -6.15 2.51
N VAL A 54 6.60 -5.68 3.57
CA VAL A 54 5.76 -4.47 3.52
C VAL A 54 6.60 -3.26 3.10
N ILE A 55 7.75 -3.05 3.72
CA ILE A 55 8.65 -1.92 3.40
C ILE A 55 9.09 -1.99 1.93
N TYR A 56 9.56 -3.14 1.47
CA TYR A 56 10.01 -3.31 0.07
C TYR A 56 8.87 -3.13 -0.93
N THR A 57 7.71 -3.72 -0.66
CA THR A 57 6.54 -3.61 -1.56
C THR A 57 6.04 -2.17 -1.63
N LYS A 58 6.06 -1.44 -0.51
CA LYS A 58 5.73 0.00 -0.51
C LYS A 58 6.74 0.80 -1.34
N ALA A 59 8.03 0.56 -1.15
CA ALA A 59 9.05 1.28 -1.93
C ALA A 59 8.91 1.01 -3.45
N GLU A 60 8.62 -0.23 -3.85
CA GLU A 60 8.33 -0.57 -5.26
C GLU A 60 7.06 0.14 -5.75
N PHE A 61 5.99 0.09 -4.96
CA PHE A 61 4.72 0.75 -5.26
C PHE A 61 4.87 2.27 -5.43
N ASP A 62 5.67 2.93 -4.60
CA ASP A 62 5.94 4.37 -4.73
C ASP A 62 6.61 4.70 -6.06
N GLN A 63 7.61 3.92 -6.46
CA GLN A 63 8.31 4.11 -7.73
C GLN A 63 7.37 3.93 -8.91
N ILE A 64 6.50 2.91 -8.87
CA ILE A 64 5.47 2.69 -9.88
C ILE A 64 4.50 3.87 -9.93
N CYS A 65 4.21 4.50 -8.79
CA CYS A 65 3.27 5.62 -8.75
C CYS A 65 3.84 6.95 -9.27
N VAL A 66 5.17 7.15 -9.33
CA VAL A 66 5.74 8.44 -9.76
C VAL A 66 5.19 8.90 -11.13
N PRO A 67 5.20 8.07 -12.19
CA PRO A 67 4.68 8.47 -13.51
C PRO A 67 3.16 8.66 -13.58
N LEU A 68 2.42 8.29 -12.51
CA LEU A 68 0.98 8.56 -12.43
C LEU A 68 0.69 10.02 -12.13
N PHE A 69 1.60 10.73 -11.47
CA PHE A 69 1.37 12.06 -10.90
C PHE A 69 2.40 13.10 -11.38
N ASP A 70 3.31 12.74 -12.28
CA ASP A 70 4.35 13.64 -12.79
C ASP A 70 3.94 14.43 -14.06
N GLY A 71 2.71 14.23 -14.54
CA GLY A 71 2.16 14.87 -15.74
C GLY A 71 2.72 14.36 -17.07
N SER A 72 3.58 13.33 -17.05
CA SER A 72 4.28 12.84 -18.24
C SER A 72 3.44 11.91 -19.13
N CYS A 73 2.30 11.41 -18.64
CA CYS A 73 1.47 10.40 -19.31
C CYS A 73 2.20 9.07 -19.65
N ASN A 74 3.41 8.82 -19.15
CA ASN A 74 4.22 7.66 -19.52
C ASN A 74 3.78 6.34 -18.87
N PHE A 75 2.73 6.35 -18.05
CA PHE A 75 2.24 5.17 -17.34
C PHE A 75 1.47 4.16 -18.22
N THR A 76 1.39 4.35 -19.53
CA THR A 76 0.57 3.49 -20.41
C THR A 76 1.14 2.08 -20.67
N ASP A 77 2.27 1.69 -20.06
CA ASP A 77 2.84 0.34 -20.20
C ASP A 77 2.00 -0.70 -19.41
N PRO A 78 1.43 -1.74 -20.07
CA PRO A 78 0.76 -2.85 -19.39
C PRO A 78 1.59 -3.48 -18.26
N ARG A 79 2.92 -3.46 -18.35
CA ARG A 79 3.83 -3.96 -17.31
C ARG A 79 3.76 -3.13 -16.02
N ALA A 80 3.64 -1.82 -16.12
CA ALA A 80 3.51 -0.94 -14.95
C ALA A 80 2.18 -1.19 -14.23
N LEU A 81 1.10 -1.41 -14.98
CA LEU A 81 -0.21 -1.76 -14.41
C LEU A 81 -0.19 -3.15 -13.74
N GLN A 82 0.47 -4.14 -14.34
CA GLN A 82 0.62 -5.46 -13.72
C GLN A 82 1.45 -5.39 -12.44
N ALA A 83 2.54 -4.62 -12.44
CA ALA A 83 3.37 -4.40 -11.25
C ALA A 83 2.58 -3.71 -10.12
N LEU A 84 1.74 -2.73 -10.47
CA LEU A 84 0.82 -2.05 -9.53
C LEU A 84 -0.17 -3.05 -8.90
N GLN A 85 -0.82 -3.88 -9.72
CA GLN A 85 -1.76 -4.91 -9.25
C GLN A 85 -1.08 -5.93 -8.34
N ARG A 86 0.14 -6.33 -8.68
CA ARG A 86 0.96 -7.24 -7.87
C ARG A 86 1.30 -6.61 -6.51
N CYS A 87 1.73 -5.35 -6.49
CA CYS A 87 1.98 -4.62 -5.24
C CYS A 87 0.72 -4.57 -4.37
N GLN A 88 -0.43 -4.26 -4.96
CA GLN A 88 -1.71 -4.24 -4.25
C GLN A 88 -2.03 -5.61 -3.63
N LEU A 89 -1.88 -6.69 -4.38
CA LEU A 89 -2.12 -8.05 -3.89
C LEU A 89 -1.18 -8.40 -2.74
N HIS A 90 0.13 -8.15 -2.91
CA HIS A 90 1.12 -8.40 -1.86
C HIS A 90 0.81 -7.61 -0.58
N LEU A 91 0.50 -6.31 -0.68
CA LEU A 91 0.15 -5.47 0.48
C LEU A 91 -1.09 -6.00 1.21
N ARG A 92 -2.14 -6.39 0.47
CA ARG A 92 -3.35 -6.99 1.05
C ARG A 92 -3.04 -8.30 1.76
N SER A 93 -2.24 -9.15 1.12
CA SER A 93 -1.81 -10.43 1.67
C SER A 93 -1.01 -10.25 2.96
N LEU A 94 -0.02 -9.35 2.95
CA LEU A 94 0.79 -9.03 4.13
C LEU A 94 -0.04 -8.41 5.26
N SER A 95 -1.03 -7.57 4.94
CA SER A 95 -1.99 -7.06 5.93
C SER A 95 -2.78 -8.20 6.59
N THR A 96 -3.21 -9.19 5.80
CA THR A 96 -3.92 -10.37 6.31
C THR A 96 -3.03 -11.20 7.24
N VAL A 97 -1.75 -11.37 6.90
CA VAL A 97 -0.76 -12.05 7.74
C VAL A 97 -0.55 -11.32 9.06
N LEU A 98 -0.38 -9.99 9.04
CA LEU A 98 -0.25 -9.18 10.27
C LEU A 98 -1.51 -9.26 11.14
N ASN A 99 -2.70 -9.23 10.53
CA ASN A 99 -3.94 -9.43 11.26
C ASN A 99 -4.02 -10.83 11.91
N CYS A 100 -3.51 -11.87 11.24
CA CYS A 100 -3.41 -13.20 11.83
C CYS A 100 -2.50 -13.20 13.08
N PHE A 101 -1.37 -12.50 13.05
CA PHE A 101 -0.57 -12.35 14.26
C PHE A 101 -1.34 -11.65 15.39
N LEU A 102 -2.14 -10.62 15.08
CA LEU A 102 -2.96 -9.93 16.08
C LEU A 102 -4.04 -10.83 16.70
N THR A 103 -4.64 -11.72 15.92
CA THR A 103 -5.69 -12.62 16.42
C THR A 103 -5.14 -13.80 17.20
N GLU A 104 -3.97 -14.31 16.81
CA GLU A 104 -3.38 -15.50 17.43
C GLU A 104 -2.48 -15.19 18.63
N ALA A 105 -1.78 -14.05 18.64
CA ALA A 105 -0.81 -13.74 19.69
C ALA A 105 -1.49 -13.21 20.97
N GLN A 106 -1.89 -14.12 21.86
CA GLN A 106 -2.59 -13.80 23.11
C GLN A 106 -1.67 -13.28 24.23
N GLU A 107 -0.36 -13.59 24.20
CA GLU A 107 0.62 -13.23 25.25
C GLU A 107 1.63 -12.17 24.78
N LEU A 108 1.14 -11.09 24.17
CA LEU A 108 2.02 -9.97 23.81
C LEU A 108 2.20 -9.01 24.98
N THR A 109 3.45 -8.57 25.19
CA THR A 109 3.71 -7.37 26.01
C THR A 109 2.92 -6.19 25.45
N GLU A 110 2.51 -5.23 26.29
CA GLU A 110 1.77 -4.04 25.85
C GLU A 110 2.46 -3.31 24.69
N LYS A 111 3.80 -3.18 24.78
CA LYS A 111 4.63 -2.60 23.71
C LYS A 111 4.59 -3.42 22.43
N GLY A 112 4.66 -4.75 22.53
CA GLY A 112 4.58 -5.65 21.38
C GLY A 112 3.22 -5.63 20.70
N PHE A 113 2.14 -5.57 21.47
CA PHE A 113 0.78 -5.45 20.96
C PHE A 113 0.56 -4.11 20.23
N ALA A 114 0.99 -3.00 20.83
CA ALA A 114 0.91 -1.68 20.19
C ALA A 114 1.74 -1.61 18.90
N ASP A 115 2.96 -2.14 18.92
CA ASP A 115 3.83 -2.19 17.73
C ASP A 115 3.21 -3.01 16.59
N LEU A 116 2.67 -4.19 16.90
CA LEU A 116 2.00 -5.03 15.91
C LEU A 116 0.73 -4.38 15.36
N THR A 117 -0.07 -3.75 16.22
CA THR A 117 -1.27 -3.00 15.83
C THR A 117 -0.93 -1.87 14.87
N ASN A 118 0.12 -1.10 15.17
CA ASN A 118 0.59 -0.01 14.31
C ASN A 118 1.08 -0.55 12.96
N LYS A 119 1.85 -1.64 12.94
CA LYS A 119 2.28 -2.29 11.69
C LYS A 119 1.09 -2.70 10.84
N HIS A 120 0.11 -3.40 11.43
CA HIS A 120 -1.11 -3.81 10.73
C HIS A 120 -1.89 -2.60 10.18
N MET A 121 -2.07 -1.55 10.99
CA MET A 121 -2.79 -0.34 10.59
C MET A 121 -2.10 0.35 9.40
N VAL A 122 -0.78 0.55 9.48
CA VAL A 122 0.00 1.17 8.40
C VAL A 122 -0.07 0.33 7.13
N THR A 123 0.09 -0.99 7.23
CA THR A 123 -0.03 -1.87 6.06
C THR A 123 -1.44 -1.84 5.46
N SER A 124 -2.48 -1.81 6.29
CA SER A 124 -3.87 -1.69 5.84
C SER A 124 -4.13 -0.39 5.07
N LEU A 125 -3.64 0.74 5.59
CA LEU A 125 -3.76 2.05 4.95
C LEU A 125 -3.04 2.08 3.60
N ILE A 126 -1.82 1.54 3.53
CA ILE A 126 -1.06 1.44 2.28
C ILE A 126 -1.77 0.52 1.28
N SER A 127 -2.32 -0.61 1.73
CA SER A 127 -3.09 -1.53 0.90
C SER A 127 -4.35 -0.87 0.32
N LEU A 128 -5.07 -0.10 1.15
CA LEU A 128 -6.24 0.67 0.72
C LEU A 128 -5.83 1.73 -0.32
N TYR A 129 -4.76 2.48 -0.07
CA TYR A 129 -4.25 3.46 -1.03
C TYR A 129 -3.90 2.80 -2.37
N ALA A 130 -3.17 1.67 -2.35
CA ALA A 130 -2.84 0.91 -3.55
C ALA A 130 -4.08 0.42 -4.32
N GLN A 131 -5.12 -0.01 -3.60
CA GLN A 131 -6.40 -0.41 -4.19
C GLN A 131 -7.08 0.77 -4.90
N VAL A 132 -7.10 1.95 -4.26
CA VAL A 132 -7.69 3.17 -4.83
C VAL A 132 -6.92 3.59 -6.08
N VAL A 133 -5.58 3.66 -6.02
CA VAL A 133 -4.74 4.01 -7.18
C VAL A 133 -4.96 3.02 -8.34
N ALA A 134 -4.96 1.72 -8.07
CA ALA A 134 -5.24 0.72 -9.10
C ALA A 134 -6.65 0.86 -9.69
N TRP A 135 -7.65 1.25 -8.88
CA TRP A 135 -9.00 1.55 -9.37
C TRP A 135 -9.03 2.82 -10.23
N PHE A 136 -8.27 3.85 -9.90
CA PHE A 136 -8.16 5.08 -10.69
C PHE A 136 -7.57 4.76 -12.08
N CYS A 137 -6.50 3.95 -12.14
CA CYS A 137 -5.92 3.52 -13.42
C CYS A 137 -6.93 2.72 -14.27
N ARG A 138 -7.66 1.77 -13.67
CA ARG A 138 -8.70 0.98 -14.38
C ARG A 138 -9.87 1.84 -14.86
N SER A 139 -10.19 2.91 -14.13
CA SER A 139 -11.26 3.86 -14.47
C SER A 139 -10.78 4.99 -15.38
N SER A 140 -9.53 4.92 -15.87
CA SER A 140 -8.88 5.95 -16.68
C SER A 140 -8.81 7.33 -15.99
N LEU A 141 -8.91 7.38 -14.66
CA LEU A 141 -8.74 8.61 -13.87
C LEU A 141 -7.27 8.95 -13.63
N LEU A 142 -6.35 8.01 -13.85
CA LEU A 142 -4.89 8.21 -13.87
C LEU A 142 -4.28 7.48 -15.08
N PRO A 143 -3.07 7.86 -15.55
CA PRO A 143 -2.18 8.92 -15.05
C PRO A 143 -2.74 10.35 -15.23
N GLU A 144 -2.22 11.30 -14.47
CA GLU A 144 -2.40 12.73 -14.74
C GLU A 144 -1.77 13.07 -16.09
N GLY A 145 -2.49 13.84 -16.91
CA GLY A 145 -2.00 14.28 -18.20
C GLY A 145 -2.13 15.79 -18.33
N LEU A 146 -1.20 16.39 -19.05
CA LEU A 146 -1.36 17.75 -19.53
C LEU A 146 -2.48 17.73 -20.58
N ASP A 147 -3.54 18.46 -20.26
CA ASP A 147 -4.76 18.60 -21.05
C ASP A 147 -4.40 19.25 -22.39
N ASP A 148 -4.18 18.45 -23.45
CA ASP A 148 -4.14 19.01 -24.80
C ASP A 148 -4.74 18.08 -25.88
N ASP A 149 -4.66 16.75 -25.74
CA ASP A 149 -5.29 15.85 -26.71
C ASP A 149 -6.39 14.98 -26.11
N MET A 150 -7.57 15.59 -26.09
CA MET A 150 -8.93 15.06 -25.95
C MET A 150 -9.08 13.54 -26.27
N ARG A 151 -8.88 12.68 -25.26
CA ARG A 151 -9.30 11.27 -25.33
C ARG A 151 -10.69 11.11 -24.74
N LEU A 152 -11.68 11.02 -25.64
CA LEU A 152 -13.15 10.89 -25.45
C LEU A 152 -13.65 9.75 -24.51
N SER A 153 -12.78 9.10 -23.74
CA SER A 153 -13.11 7.97 -22.87
C SER A 153 -13.01 8.27 -21.38
N ARG A 154 -12.55 9.46 -20.99
CA ARG A 154 -12.35 9.84 -19.57
C ARG A 154 -13.62 10.50 -19.02
N PRO A 155 -14.02 10.25 -17.76
CA PRO A 155 -15.12 10.99 -17.14
C PRO A 155 -14.86 12.49 -17.27
N PHE A 156 -15.78 13.19 -17.94
CA PHE A 156 -15.69 14.63 -18.22
C PHE A 156 -15.84 15.44 -16.93
N TYR A 157 -14.75 15.61 -16.18
CA TYR A 157 -14.61 16.74 -15.30
C TYR A 157 -14.21 17.93 -16.16
N ASN A 158 -15.01 18.99 -16.17
CA ASN A 158 -14.66 20.22 -16.88
C ASN A 158 -13.52 20.90 -16.10
N TYR A 159 -12.29 20.47 -16.38
CA TYR A 159 -11.09 20.93 -15.69
C TYR A 159 -10.95 22.46 -15.78
N LEU A 160 -11.24 23.05 -16.95
CA LEU A 160 -11.23 24.50 -17.14
C LEU A 160 -12.23 25.23 -16.21
N LEU A 161 -13.42 24.66 -16.00
CA LEU A 161 -14.41 25.21 -15.08
C LEU A 161 -13.94 25.14 -13.62
N ILE A 162 -13.37 24.00 -13.21
CA ILE A 162 -12.86 23.79 -11.85
C ILE A 162 -11.64 24.67 -11.60
N GLN A 163 -10.70 24.70 -12.54
CA GLN A 163 -9.48 25.50 -12.48
C GLN A 163 -9.80 26.99 -12.41
N SER A 164 -10.71 27.50 -13.26
CA SER A 164 -11.12 28.91 -13.21
C SER A 164 -11.80 29.26 -11.89
N TYR A 165 -12.67 28.38 -11.36
CA TYR A 165 -13.30 28.56 -10.05
C TYR A 165 -12.27 28.69 -8.92
N TYR A 166 -11.35 27.73 -8.79
CA TYR A 166 -10.34 27.74 -7.71
C TYR A 166 -9.27 28.82 -7.91
N THR A 167 -8.95 29.19 -9.15
CA THR A 167 -8.01 30.29 -9.44
C THR A 167 -8.62 31.63 -9.04
N GLY A 168 -9.88 31.89 -9.41
CA GLY A 168 -10.61 33.08 -8.97
C GLY A 168 -10.78 33.14 -7.45
N HIS A 169 -11.01 32.00 -6.79
CA HIS A 169 -11.07 31.96 -5.33
C HIS A 169 -9.74 32.27 -4.65
N ARG A 170 -8.62 31.73 -5.15
CA ARG A 170 -7.27 32.04 -4.64
C ARG A 170 -6.93 33.51 -4.79
N GLN A 171 -7.23 34.11 -5.94
CA GLN A 171 -7.04 35.55 -6.16
C GLN A 171 -7.86 36.39 -5.17
N LYS A 172 -9.14 36.05 -4.94
CA LYS A 172 -9.97 36.74 -3.94
C LYS A 172 -9.38 36.64 -2.54
N LEU A 173 -8.87 35.48 -2.13
CA LEU A 173 -8.22 35.30 -0.83
C LEU A 173 -6.92 36.11 -0.72
N GLU A 174 -6.11 36.18 -1.78
CA GLU A 174 -4.90 37.01 -1.83
C GLU A 174 -5.22 38.52 -1.77
N HIS A 175 -6.32 38.96 -2.39
CA HIS A 175 -6.77 40.34 -2.29
C HIS A 175 -7.28 40.69 -0.87
N LEU A 176 -7.98 39.75 -0.22
CA LEU A 176 -8.46 39.93 1.15
C LEU A 176 -7.32 39.91 2.18
N SER A 177 -6.27 39.12 1.96
CA SER A 177 -5.09 39.10 2.84
C SER A 177 -4.19 40.33 2.69
N ARG A 178 -4.25 40.99 1.53
CA ARG A 178 -3.51 42.24 1.24
C ARG A 178 -4.29 43.52 1.56
N SER A 179 -5.57 43.42 1.88
CA SER A 179 -6.37 44.56 2.31
C SER A 179 -6.01 44.92 3.76
N PRO A 180 -5.48 46.13 4.05
CA PRO A 180 -5.17 46.51 5.42
C PRO A 180 -6.46 46.57 6.23
N THR A 181 -6.43 45.97 7.42
CA THR A 181 -7.45 46.15 8.44
C THR A 181 -7.61 47.64 8.72
N HIS A 182 -8.68 48.23 8.18
CA HIS A 182 -9.06 49.60 8.47
C HIS A 182 -9.39 49.69 9.98
N LYS A 183 -8.48 50.30 10.74
CA LYS A 183 -8.82 50.98 12.00
C LYS A 183 -9.53 52.29 11.69
#